data_AF-A0A6P3XMZ2-F1
#
_entry.id   AF-A0A6P3XMZ2-F1
#
_cell.length_a   1.000
_cell.length_b   1.000
_cell.length_c   1.000
_cell.angle_alpha   90.00
_cell.angle_beta   90.00
_cell.angle_gamma   90.00
#
_symmetry.space_group_name_H-M   'P 1'
#
loop_
_entity.id
_entity.type
_entity.pdbx_description
1 polymer ?
#
loop_
_entity_poly.entity_id
_entity_poly.type
_entity_poly.pdbx_seq_one_letter_code
_entity_poly.pdbx_strand_id
1 'polypeptide(L)'
;MDSKVCKKDPLQAVVLTDDFTTSMTPLQKLYPSILMPVISRPLLDYMMETLERSKVEEIFLYCSSHVDSLKEYVEHAKKKFHRIAISLIVSDDCRCLGDALRDIYGKGCLRGNFILLRGNAFTNTNLRNLFDLHRSKTEKDKGAVMTMVLRNVGPTKNTLLDEETTLVVSNKTDDRILHYEKLKNHEKKVKMKISWFLNHDEVQVSTSFLDTHVYMCSPSVLSLFADNFDFQTMDDFIRGVVSDDVLDSSIYYEELNPEDYALAIPSWKIYHLLTKNVMGSYVFPNVKIEDNCTVTNSILFPNCVVRNDSKIDECILCPEIEVEANSKYADAFVESPGELSTTLSGLNGKEGFYYFKSNVGVESDDSSTESSSTECCNPVDDTNMFLSEVIDSLLRGYQDKLKCEHLILEINSSRYAYNVSVREVTYNVVKGILLLPLHYLAEINEPVSNKSYQKHLKAVISYFKPIIRNYVKNTDAQDDCLHAIEDVASTTDETLPCTLFLLHDFYDCDILSEEKILEWYESEVEDLDVRRKKVRDAVKSFAIWLREAEEDSSDNGDS
;
A
#
# COMPACT_ATOMS: atom_id res chain seq x y z
N MET A 1 -30.02 53.26 6.16
CA MET A 1 -29.80 52.18 5.18
C MET A 1 -28.52 51.50 5.61
N ASP A 2 -28.68 50.45 6.41
CA ASP A 2 -27.58 49.73 7.04
C ASP A 2 -26.78 48.96 5.99
N SER A 3 -25.52 49.34 5.84
CA SER A 3 -24.51 48.56 5.15
C SER A 3 -24.33 47.25 5.92
N LYS A 4 -24.97 46.17 5.44
CA LYS A 4 -24.66 44.81 5.88
C LYS A 4 -23.16 44.57 5.68
N VAL A 5 -22.41 44.65 6.78
CA VAL A 5 -21.05 44.14 6.87
C VAL A 5 -21.17 42.63 6.66
N CYS A 6 -20.86 42.14 5.46
CA CYS A 6 -20.59 40.72 5.25
C CYS A 6 -19.37 40.38 6.10
N LYS A 7 -19.60 39.82 7.30
CA LYS A 7 -18.54 39.13 8.04
C LYS A 7 -18.00 38.06 7.10
N LYS A 8 -16.75 38.16 6.67
CA LYS A 8 -16.07 37.07 5.98
C LYS A 8 -16.01 35.91 6.96
N ASP A 9 -16.42 34.72 6.52
CA ASP A 9 -16.26 33.52 7.32
C ASP A 9 -14.77 33.29 7.61
N PRO A 10 -14.41 32.90 8.85
CA PRO A 10 -13.03 32.68 9.23
C PRO A 10 -12.42 31.56 8.39
N LEU A 11 -11.13 31.64 8.09
CA LEU A 11 -10.43 30.53 7.45
C LEU A 11 -10.26 29.40 8.48
N GLN A 12 -10.97 28.28 8.25
CA GLN A 12 -10.96 27.12 9.13
C GLN A 12 -10.09 26.00 8.56
N ALA A 13 -9.38 25.29 9.43
CA ALA A 13 -8.65 24.08 9.09
C ALA A 13 -9.03 22.91 10.01
N VAL A 14 -9.10 21.71 9.45
CA VAL A 14 -9.28 20.45 10.14
C VAL A 14 -8.00 19.65 9.98
N VAL A 15 -7.45 19.18 11.09
CA VAL A 15 -6.29 18.30 11.12
C VAL A 15 -6.72 16.98 11.74
N LEU A 16 -6.68 15.90 10.95
CA LEU A 16 -6.92 14.55 11.45
C LEU A 16 -5.61 14.04 12.07
N THR A 17 -5.55 13.91 13.40
CA THR A 17 -4.29 13.55 14.08
C THR A 17 -3.89 12.10 13.87
N ASP A 18 -4.87 11.25 13.59
CA ASP A 18 -4.72 9.83 13.31
C ASP A 18 -4.85 9.61 11.79
N ASP A 19 -3.88 8.91 11.19
CA ASP A 19 -3.88 8.65 9.75
C ASP A 19 -4.52 7.30 9.38
N PHE A 20 -4.79 6.42 10.36
CA PHE A 20 -5.42 5.08 10.23
C PHE A 20 -4.75 4.09 9.24
N THR A 21 -3.82 4.54 8.41
CA THR A 21 -3.21 3.78 7.29
C THR A 21 -1.69 3.64 7.39
N THR A 22 -1.05 4.19 8.43
CA THR A 22 0.42 4.23 8.51
C THR A 22 1.00 2.87 8.92
N SER A 23 2.08 2.45 8.26
CA SER A 23 2.82 1.20 8.54
C SER A 23 4.12 1.51 9.32
N MET A 24 4.01 2.28 10.39
CA MET A 24 5.16 2.82 11.15
C MET A 24 5.39 2.10 12.47
N THR A 25 5.02 0.82 12.54
CA THR A 25 5.32 -0.01 13.73
C THR A 25 6.84 -0.18 13.89
N PRO A 26 7.40 -0.07 15.11
CA PRO A 26 6.72 0.05 16.42
C PRO A 26 6.46 1.50 16.89
N LEU A 27 6.88 2.53 16.15
CA LEU A 27 6.83 3.94 16.60
C LEU A 27 5.42 4.41 16.95
N GLN A 28 4.42 3.98 16.19
CA GLN A 28 3.01 4.30 16.44
C GLN A 28 2.49 3.81 17.79
N LYS A 29 3.12 2.80 18.39
CA LYS A 29 2.75 2.34 19.74
C LYS A 29 3.24 3.29 20.83
N LEU A 30 4.22 4.13 20.52
CA LEU A 30 4.89 5.05 21.45
C LEU A 30 4.41 6.49 21.29
N TYR A 31 4.22 6.94 20.05
CA TYR A 31 3.79 8.30 19.72
C TYR A 31 2.68 8.27 18.66
N PRO A 32 1.68 9.18 18.74
CA PRO A 32 0.78 9.40 17.62
C PRO A 32 1.58 9.95 16.43
N SER A 33 1.19 9.59 15.20
CA SER A 33 1.92 9.92 13.97
C SER A 33 2.21 11.42 13.84
N ILE A 34 1.28 12.27 14.30
CA ILE A 34 1.41 13.73 14.24
C ILE A 34 2.42 14.31 15.25
N LEU A 35 2.75 13.60 16.32
CA LEU A 35 3.78 13.99 17.29
C LEU A 35 5.12 13.31 17.04
N MET A 36 5.26 12.60 15.91
CA MET A 36 6.52 12.03 15.50
C MET A 36 7.59 13.12 15.37
N PRO A 37 8.78 12.94 15.95
CA PRO A 37 9.83 13.95 15.93
C PRO A 37 10.53 14.01 14.57
N VAL A 38 10.26 15.02 13.75
CA VAL A 38 11.04 15.32 12.55
C VAL A 38 12.15 16.30 12.95
N ILE A 39 13.42 15.88 12.92
CA ILE A 39 14.58 16.70 13.34
C ILE A 39 14.36 17.30 14.74
N SER A 40 14.12 16.41 15.71
CA SER A 40 13.97 16.77 17.14
C SER A 40 12.78 17.68 17.46
N ARG A 41 11.87 17.95 16.51
CA ARG A 41 10.61 18.68 16.75
C ARG A 41 9.39 17.86 16.29
N PRO A 42 8.27 17.87 17.01
CA PRO A 42 7.05 17.19 16.58
C PRO A 42 6.57 17.67 15.21
N LEU A 43 6.09 16.75 14.36
CA LEU A 43 5.51 17.08 13.05
C LEU A 43 4.40 18.14 13.15
N LEU A 44 3.58 18.07 14.20
CA LEU A 44 2.52 19.04 14.49
C LEU A 44 3.05 20.47 14.60
N ASP A 45 4.25 20.71 15.13
CA ASP A 45 4.80 22.07 15.24
C ASP A 45 5.00 22.70 13.85
N TYR A 46 5.51 21.93 12.89
CA TYR A 46 5.67 22.39 11.51
C TYR A 46 4.31 22.70 10.86
N MET A 47 3.31 21.85 11.09
CA MET A 47 1.95 22.07 10.57
C MET A 47 1.33 23.35 11.17
N MET A 48 1.45 23.54 12.48
CA MET A 48 0.91 24.71 13.18
C MET A 48 1.58 26.01 12.70
N GLU A 49 2.90 26.01 12.50
CA GLU A 49 3.63 27.16 11.96
C GLU A 49 3.20 27.49 10.51
N THR A 50 2.96 26.46 9.68
CA THR A 50 2.44 26.65 8.32
C THR A 50 1.01 27.18 8.30
N LEU A 51 0.14 26.71 9.20
CA LEU A 51 -1.23 27.20 9.36
C LEU A 51 -1.25 28.66 9.85
N GLU A 52 -0.37 29.03 10.78
CA GLU A 52 -0.21 30.42 11.23
C GLU A 52 0.25 31.33 10.10
N ARG A 53 1.28 30.92 9.35
CA ARG A 53 1.78 31.67 8.19
C ARG A 53 0.71 31.85 7.12
N SER A 54 -0.16 30.85 6.95
CA SER A 54 -1.30 30.87 6.02
C SER A 54 -2.50 31.68 6.54
N LYS A 55 -2.40 32.29 7.73
CA LYS A 55 -3.45 33.10 8.37
C LYS A 55 -4.76 32.34 8.60
N VAL A 56 -4.65 31.08 9.01
CA VAL A 56 -5.79 30.29 9.49
C VAL A 56 -6.23 30.83 10.85
N GLU A 57 -7.53 31.02 11.04
CA GLU A 57 -8.10 31.65 12.24
C GLU A 57 -8.62 30.61 13.23
N GLU A 58 -9.18 29.49 12.76
CA GLU A 58 -9.70 28.41 13.59
C GLU A 58 -9.13 27.06 13.12
N ILE A 59 -8.57 26.28 14.05
CA ILE A 59 -8.05 24.93 13.81
C ILE A 59 -8.82 23.94 14.67
N PHE A 60 -9.34 22.89 14.03
CA PHE A 60 -9.94 21.74 14.69
C PHE A 60 -9.01 20.54 14.58
N LEU A 61 -8.43 20.13 15.70
CA LEU A 61 -7.65 18.89 15.80
C LEU A 61 -8.60 17.75 16.15
N TYR A 62 -8.76 16.78 15.26
CA TYR A 62 -9.60 15.61 15.49
C TYR A 62 -8.73 14.42 15.91
N CYS A 63 -9.03 13.85 17.07
CA CYS A 63 -8.22 12.83 17.71
C CYS A 63 -9.09 11.68 18.25
N SER A 64 -8.64 10.45 18.02
CA SER A 64 -9.20 9.22 18.57
C SER A 64 -8.21 8.45 19.44
N SER A 65 -6.91 8.56 19.14
CA SER A 65 -5.84 7.89 19.87
C SER A 65 -4.90 8.87 20.60
N HIS A 66 -4.25 8.43 21.68
CA HIS A 66 -3.26 9.22 22.43
C HIS A 66 -3.75 10.62 22.87
N VAL A 67 -5.02 10.71 23.31
CA VAL A 67 -5.72 11.96 23.64
C VAL A 67 -4.97 12.81 24.67
N ASP A 68 -4.38 12.19 25.70
CA ASP A 68 -3.72 12.93 26.80
C ASP A 68 -2.47 13.68 26.32
N SER A 69 -1.65 13.05 25.48
CA SER A 69 -0.47 13.70 24.88
C SER A 69 -0.86 14.88 23.99
N LEU A 70 -1.95 14.75 23.23
CA LEU A 70 -2.45 15.84 22.40
C LEU A 70 -3.09 16.97 23.21
N LYS A 71 -3.79 16.66 24.31
CA LYS A 71 -4.29 17.69 25.24
C LYS A 71 -3.15 18.53 25.82
N GLU A 72 -2.08 17.87 26.29
CA GLU A 72 -0.90 18.56 26.82
C GLU A 72 -0.26 19.46 25.76
N TYR A 73 -0.07 18.93 24.54
CA TYR A 73 0.44 19.72 23.43
C TYR A 73 -0.46 20.93 23.12
N VAL A 74 -1.78 20.75 23.05
CA VAL A 74 -2.73 21.83 22.74
C VAL A 74 -2.68 22.94 23.78
N GLU A 75 -2.56 22.62 25.06
CA GLU A 75 -2.42 23.62 26.11
C GLU A 75 -1.12 24.43 25.99
N HIS A 76 -0.04 23.82 25.52
CA HIS A 76 1.19 24.53 25.17
C HIS A 76 1.03 25.36 23.87
N ALA A 77 0.40 24.78 22.84
CA ALA A 77 0.19 25.42 21.56
C ALA A 77 -0.69 26.67 21.66
N LYS A 78 -1.76 26.65 22.47
CA LYS A 78 -2.60 27.84 22.75
C LYS A 78 -1.81 28.99 23.39
N LYS A 79 -0.76 28.68 24.16
CA LYS A 79 0.16 29.69 24.72
C LYS A 79 1.16 30.20 23.70
N LYS A 80 1.57 29.38 22.73
CA LYS A 80 2.50 29.78 21.66
C LYS A 80 1.79 30.58 20.56
N PHE A 81 0.60 30.15 20.16
CA PHE A 81 -0.15 30.67 19.01
C PHE A 81 -1.38 31.48 19.44
N HIS A 82 -1.19 32.76 19.76
CA HIS A 82 -2.29 33.62 20.26
C HIS A 82 -3.28 34.09 19.19
N ARG A 83 -2.92 33.96 17.90
CA ARG A 83 -3.72 34.46 16.78
C ARG A 83 -4.70 33.43 16.22
N ILE A 84 -4.64 32.19 16.71
CA ILE A 84 -5.39 31.07 16.18
C ILE A 84 -6.21 30.43 17.29
N ALA A 85 -7.49 30.18 17.04
CA ALA A 85 -8.35 29.42 17.93
C ALA A 85 -8.16 27.92 17.69
N ILE A 86 -7.52 27.23 18.64
CA ILE A 86 -7.26 25.79 18.56
C ILE A 86 -8.30 25.04 19.39
N SER A 87 -9.08 24.18 18.73
CA SER A 87 -10.10 23.33 19.35
C SER A 87 -9.75 21.86 19.16
N LEU A 88 -9.83 21.08 20.24
CA LEU A 88 -9.62 19.63 20.21
C LEU A 88 -10.98 18.92 20.18
N ILE A 89 -11.19 18.07 19.19
CA ILE A 89 -12.35 17.20 19.04
C ILE A 89 -11.89 15.78 19.37
N VAL A 90 -12.42 15.22 20.45
CA VAL A 90 -12.12 13.85 20.88
C VAL A 90 -13.29 12.93 20.52
N SER A 91 -12.99 11.74 20.00
CA SER A 91 -13.97 10.71 19.68
C SER A 91 -13.38 9.32 19.89
N ASP A 92 -14.02 8.50 20.72
CA ASP A 92 -13.50 7.18 21.10
C ASP A 92 -13.87 6.07 20.08
N ASP A 93 -14.88 6.30 19.23
CA ASP A 93 -15.45 5.29 18.32
C ASP A 93 -14.95 5.40 16.87
N CYS A 94 -13.87 6.15 16.61
CA CYS A 94 -13.37 6.40 15.26
C CYS A 94 -12.39 5.30 14.81
N ARG A 95 -12.72 4.58 13.72
CA ARG A 95 -11.85 3.51 13.18
C ARG A 95 -11.20 3.86 11.85
N CYS A 96 -11.81 4.76 11.09
CA CYS A 96 -11.32 5.18 9.79
C CYS A 96 -11.46 6.70 9.58
N LEU A 97 -10.86 7.20 8.50
CA LEU A 97 -10.95 8.61 8.11
C LEU A 97 -12.41 9.02 7.82
N GLY A 98 -13.20 8.13 7.22
CA GLY A 98 -14.62 8.38 6.95
C GLY A 98 -15.42 8.64 8.22
N ASP A 99 -15.21 7.85 9.28
CA ASP A 99 -15.89 8.02 10.57
C ASP A 99 -15.56 9.39 11.19
N ALA A 100 -14.30 9.82 11.10
CA ALA A 100 -13.86 11.12 11.59
C ALA A 100 -14.61 12.26 10.90
N LEU A 101 -14.69 12.22 9.57
CA LEU A 101 -15.37 13.27 8.80
C LEU A 101 -16.89 13.26 9.02
N ARG A 102 -17.51 12.08 9.22
CA ARG A 102 -18.94 11.96 9.60
C ARG A 102 -19.23 12.55 10.98
N ASP A 103 -18.36 12.30 11.96
CA ASP A 103 -18.52 12.87 13.30
C ASP A 103 -18.34 14.40 13.27
N ILE A 104 -17.36 14.89 12.50
CA ILE A 104 -17.19 16.34 12.26
C ILE A 104 -18.43 16.94 11.60
N TYR A 105 -19.04 16.25 10.64
CA TYR A 105 -20.30 16.66 10.01
C TYR A 105 -21.43 16.78 11.05
N GLY A 106 -21.61 15.75 11.89
CA GLY A 106 -22.62 15.74 12.95
C GLY A 106 -22.44 16.83 14.00
N LYS A 107 -21.18 17.24 14.27
CA LYS A 107 -20.85 18.34 15.19
C LYS A 107 -21.09 19.73 14.61
N GLY A 108 -21.16 19.88 13.27
CA GLY A 108 -21.49 21.14 12.61
C GLY A 108 -20.54 22.29 12.94
N CYS A 109 -19.26 22.01 13.19
CA CYS A 109 -18.27 23.02 13.60
C CYS A 109 -17.75 23.88 12.42
N LEU A 110 -17.87 23.40 11.19
CA LEU A 110 -17.39 24.09 9.99
C LEU A 110 -18.49 24.96 9.37
N ARG A 111 -18.11 26.19 8.97
CA ARG A 111 -19.04 27.24 8.50
C ARG A 111 -18.94 27.50 6.99
N GLY A 112 -18.02 26.84 6.29
CA GLY A 112 -17.79 27.02 4.86
C GLY A 112 -16.64 26.14 4.36
N ASN A 113 -16.01 26.55 3.26
CA ASN A 113 -14.83 25.87 2.75
C ASN A 113 -13.73 25.84 3.82
N PHE A 114 -13.02 24.73 3.92
CA PHE A 114 -12.03 24.47 4.95
C PHE A 114 -10.81 23.77 4.36
N ILE A 115 -9.70 23.87 5.08
CA ILE A 115 -8.48 23.13 4.76
C ILE A 115 -8.52 21.80 5.51
N LEU A 116 -8.32 20.68 4.82
CA LEU A 116 -8.18 19.36 5.44
C LEU A 116 -6.73 18.89 5.34
N LEU A 117 -6.13 18.56 6.48
CA LEU A 117 -4.78 18.02 6.60
C LEU A 117 -4.81 16.66 7.29
N ARG A 118 -4.11 15.67 6.74
CA ARG A 118 -3.86 14.40 7.45
C ARG A 118 -2.66 14.51 8.37
N GLY A 119 -2.65 13.73 9.45
CA GLY A 119 -1.68 13.85 10.54
C GLY A 119 -0.26 13.44 10.19
N ASN A 120 -0.03 12.85 9.02
CA ASN A 120 1.28 12.53 8.48
C ASN A 120 1.75 13.50 7.38
N ALA A 121 1.03 14.59 7.13
CA ALA A 121 1.40 15.58 6.11
C ALA A 121 2.47 16.54 6.65
N PHE A 122 3.62 16.62 5.98
CA PHE A 122 4.59 17.70 6.16
C PHE A 122 4.43 18.72 5.04
N THR A 123 4.26 20.00 5.38
CA THR A 123 4.15 21.08 4.39
C THR A 123 4.69 22.40 4.91
N ASN A 124 5.37 23.17 4.06
CA ASN A 124 5.73 24.56 4.29
C ASN A 124 5.00 25.54 3.33
N THR A 125 4.04 25.04 2.56
CA THR A 125 3.36 25.81 1.51
C THR A 125 2.44 26.88 2.08
N ASN A 126 2.29 28.00 1.37
CA ASN A 126 1.27 28.99 1.72
C ASN A 126 -0.14 28.50 1.31
N LEU A 127 -0.87 27.95 2.27
CA LEU A 127 -2.20 27.37 2.05
C LEU A 127 -3.27 28.42 1.73
N ARG A 128 -2.99 29.71 2.00
CA ARG A 128 -3.95 30.79 1.71
C ARG A 128 -4.22 30.94 0.23
N ASN A 129 -3.17 30.88 -0.58
CA ASN A 129 -3.27 31.04 -2.04
C ASN A 129 -4.05 29.88 -2.65
N LEU A 130 -3.73 28.65 -2.21
CA LEU A 130 -4.44 27.42 -2.62
C LEU A 130 -5.92 27.47 -2.22
N PHE A 131 -6.22 27.97 -1.03
CA PHE A 131 -7.59 28.13 -0.56
C PHE A 131 -8.38 29.18 -1.36
N ASP A 132 -7.77 30.34 -1.64
CA ASP A 132 -8.40 31.41 -2.44
C ASP A 132 -8.63 30.95 -3.89
N LEU A 133 -7.76 30.09 -4.43
CA LEU A 133 -7.94 29.45 -5.72
C LEU A 133 -9.11 28.45 -5.70
N HIS A 134 -9.16 27.56 -4.70
CA HIS A 134 -10.29 26.64 -4.53
C HIS A 134 -11.62 27.38 -4.43
N ARG A 135 -11.68 28.47 -3.64
CA ARG A 135 -12.88 29.32 -3.57
C ARG A 135 -13.30 29.85 -4.94
N SER A 136 -12.33 30.29 -5.75
CA SER A 136 -12.60 30.76 -7.12
C SER A 136 -13.07 29.64 -8.04
N LYS A 137 -12.61 28.39 -7.84
CA LYS A 137 -13.11 27.20 -8.55
C LYS A 137 -14.56 26.88 -8.12
N THR A 138 -14.88 26.90 -6.82
CA THR A 138 -16.24 26.69 -6.29
C THR A 138 -17.25 27.75 -6.74
N GLU A 139 -16.80 28.99 -6.94
CA GLU A 139 -17.65 30.07 -7.49
C GLU A 139 -18.03 29.83 -8.95
N LYS A 140 -17.17 29.19 -9.73
CA LYS A 140 -17.40 28.85 -11.15
C LYS A 140 -18.14 27.52 -11.31
N ASP A 141 -17.71 26.50 -10.58
CA ASP A 141 -18.32 25.17 -10.54
C ASP A 141 -18.88 24.92 -9.13
N LYS A 142 -20.21 24.95 -9.01
CA LYS A 142 -20.89 24.64 -7.74
C LYS A 142 -20.72 23.18 -7.32
N GLY A 143 -20.34 22.30 -8.24
CA GLY A 143 -20.00 20.90 -8.01
C GLY A 143 -18.57 20.69 -7.51
N ALA A 144 -17.72 21.72 -7.42
CA ALA A 144 -16.34 21.58 -6.98
C ALA A 144 -16.27 21.22 -5.49
N VAL A 145 -16.10 19.93 -5.19
CA VAL A 145 -16.10 19.43 -3.80
C VAL A 145 -14.73 19.58 -3.14
N MET A 146 -13.65 19.33 -3.89
CA MET A 146 -12.30 19.27 -3.33
C MET A 146 -11.25 19.70 -4.36
N THR A 147 -10.19 20.36 -3.90
CA THR A 147 -8.96 20.56 -4.66
C THR A 147 -7.80 19.91 -3.93
N MET A 148 -7.20 18.90 -4.57
CA MET A 148 -6.04 18.16 -4.06
C MET A 148 -4.75 18.92 -4.37
N VAL A 149 -3.84 19.00 -3.40
CA VAL A 149 -2.52 19.57 -3.64
C VAL A 149 -1.58 18.43 -4.01
N LEU A 150 -1.10 18.43 -5.25
CA LEU A 150 -0.21 17.39 -5.77
C LEU A 150 1.19 17.95 -5.97
N ARG A 151 2.20 17.17 -5.62
CA ARG A 151 3.60 17.55 -5.85
C ARG A 151 4.17 16.77 -7.03
N ASN A 152 4.73 17.47 -8.00
CA ASN A 152 5.46 16.84 -9.09
C ASN A 152 6.88 16.49 -8.64
N VAL A 153 7.19 15.20 -8.59
CA VAL A 153 8.51 14.67 -8.20
C VAL A 153 9.25 14.02 -9.38
N GLY A 154 8.66 14.06 -10.58
CA GLY A 154 9.19 13.38 -11.76
C GLY A 154 9.02 11.84 -11.68
N PRO A 155 9.87 11.07 -12.36
CA PRO A 155 9.76 9.60 -12.37
C PRO A 155 10.14 9.01 -11.01
N THR A 156 9.21 8.27 -10.40
CA THR A 156 9.37 7.63 -9.08
C THR A 156 9.95 6.22 -9.15
N LYS A 157 10.10 5.65 -10.35
CA LYS A 157 10.63 4.29 -10.55
C LYS A 157 12.04 4.16 -9.95
N ASN A 158 12.27 3.09 -9.18
CA ASN A 158 13.52 2.82 -8.45
C ASN A 158 13.88 3.86 -7.37
N THR A 159 12.92 4.67 -6.91
CA THR A 159 13.12 5.62 -5.80
C THR A 159 12.51 5.10 -4.50
N LEU A 160 12.76 5.79 -3.39
CA LEU A 160 12.09 5.51 -2.11
C LEU A 160 10.57 5.82 -2.13
N LEU A 161 10.08 6.44 -3.22
CA LEU A 161 8.68 6.84 -3.42
C LEU A 161 7.92 5.90 -4.36
N ASP A 162 8.53 4.80 -4.81
CA ASP A 162 7.92 3.86 -5.78
C ASP A 162 6.55 3.34 -5.30
N GLU A 163 6.44 3.01 -4.01
CA GLU A 163 5.20 2.53 -3.34
C GLU A 163 4.10 3.59 -3.23
N GLU A 164 4.44 4.87 -3.42
CA GLU A 164 3.52 6.01 -3.39
C GLU A 164 3.21 6.56 -4.79
N THR A 165 3.60 5.85 -5.84
CA THR A 165 3.33 6.27 -7.20
C THR A 165 1.82 6.30 -7.45
N THR A 166 1.31 7.45 -7.91
CA THR A 166 -0.10 7.60 -8.27
C THR A 166 -0.24 7.88 -9.75
N LEU A 167 -1.26 7.27 -10.36
CA LEU A 167 -1.74 7.59 -11.69
C LEU A 167 -2.82 8.66 -11.56
N VAL A 168 -2.56 9.82 -12.16
CA VAL A 168 -3.52 10.92 -12.24
C VAL A 168 -3.84 11.17 -13.70
N VAL A 169 -5.12 11.06 -14.05
CA VAL A 169 -5.66 11.49 -15.34
C VAL A 169 -6.50 12.72 -15.11
N SER A 170 -6.21 13.80 -15.81
CA SER A 170 -6.89 15.08 -15.66
C SER A 170 -7.23 15.72 -16.99
N ASN A 171 -8.21 16.62 -16.96
CA ASN A 171 -8.50 17.51 -18.07
C ASN A 171 -7.54 18.72 -18.02
N LYS A 172 -6.86 19.00 -19.12
CA LYS A 172 -5.80 20.01 -19.18
C LYS A 172 -6.33 21.46 -19.20
N THR A 173 -7.61 21.66 -19.50
CA THR A 173 -8.18 23.01 -19.58
C THR A 173 -8.60 23.57 -18.23
N ASP A 174 -8.98 22.72 -17.28
CA ASP A 174 -9.57 23.13 -16.00
C ASP A 174 -8.96 22.41 -14.78
N ASP A 175 -7.96 21.56 -14.98
CA ASP A 175 -7.29 20.76 -13.94
C ASP A 175 -8.24 19.86 -13.14
N ARG A 176 -9.37 19.46 -13.76
CA ARG A 176 -10.31 18.49 -13.17
C ARG A 176 -9.73 17.08 -13.25
N ILE A 177 -9.78 16.34 -12.15
CA ILE A 177 -9.35 14.94 -12.08
C ILE A 177 -10.44 14.05 -12.68
N LEU A 178 -10.05 13.20 -13.64
CA LEU A 178 -10.89 12.23 -14.34
C LEU A 178 -10.61 10.78 -13.91
N HIS A 179 -9.43 10.52 -13.37
CA HIS A 179 -9.07 9.25 -12.74
C HIS A 179 -7.95 9.47 -11.73
N TYR A 180 -8.04 8.79 -10.60
CA TYR A 180 -7.01 8.80 -9.55
C TYR A 180 -6.86 7.38 -9.01
N GLU A 181 -5.63 6.86 -9.06
CA GLU A 181 -5.34 5.51 -8.62
C GLU A 181 -3.91 5.42 -8.09
N LYS A 182 -3.75 4.87 -6.88
CA LYS A 182 -2.44 4.56 -6.33
C LYS A 182 -1.96 3.23 -6.94
N LEU A 183 -0.87 3.27 -7.68
CA LEU A 183 -0.31 2.09 -8.36
C LEU A 183 0.36 1.19 -7.33
N LYS A 184 0.00 -0.11 -7.35
CA LYS A 184 0.69 -1.12 -6.55
C LYS A 184 1.95 -1.57 -7.30
N ASN A 185 3.01 -1.91 -6.56
CA ASN A 185 4.41 -2.02 -7.00
C ASN A 185 4.75 -3.08 -8.08
N HIS A 186 3.78 -3.59 -8.84
CA HIS A 186 3.95 -4.67 -9.80
C HIS A 186 3.21 -4.47 -11.13
N GLU A 187 2.42 -3.40 -11.28
CA GLU A 187 1.63 -3.17 -12.50
C GLU A 187 2.46 -2.48 -13.60
N LYS A 188 2.86 -3.25 -14.62
CA LYS A 188 3.55 -2.73 -15.81
C LYS A 188 2.62 -2.10 -16.85
N LYS A 189 1.30 -2.17 -16.65
CA LYS A 189 0.28 -1.73 -17.60
C LYS A 189 -0.78 -0.92 -16.86
N VAL A 190 -1.13 0.24 -17.41
CA VAL A 190 -2.22 1.08 -16.93
C VAL A 190 -3.43 0.89 -17.86
N LYS A 191 -4.60 0.61 -17.29
CA LYS A 191 -5.86 0.53 -18.04
C LYS A 191 -6.43 1.93 -18.27
N MET A 192 -6.57 2.33 -19.52
CA MET A 192 -7.12 3.63 -19.88
C MET A 192 -8.58 3.50 -20.32
N LYS A 193 -9.51 4.25 -19.70
CA LYS A 193 -10.91 4.27 -20.14
C LYS A 193 -11.07 5.16 -21.37
N ILE A 194 -11.77 4.65 -22.38
CA ILE A 194 -12.03 5.38 -23.63
C ILE A 194 -12.87 6.66 -23.37
N SER A 195 -13.76 6.63 -22.37
CA SER A 195 -14.61 7.76 -22.00
C SER A 195 -13.83 9.04 -21.64
N TRP A 196 -12.62 8.90 -21.09
CA TRP A 196 -11.77 10.05 -20.76
C TRP A 196 -11.46 10.89 -22.00
N PHE A 197 -11.21 10.24 -23.13
CA PHE A 197 -10.81 10.89 -24.39
C PHE A 197 -12.00 11.29 -25.28
N LEU A 198 -13.17 10.69 -25.09
CA LEU A 198 -14.36 11.03 -25.87
C LEU A 198 -15.04 12.30 -25.37
N ASN A 199 -14.94 12.58 -24.07
CA ASN A 199 -15.66 13.67 -23.41
C ASN A 199 -14.84 14.95 -23.25
N HIS A 200 -13.53 14.93 -23.53
CA HIS A 200 -12.61 16.04 -23.27
C HIS A 200 -11.66 16.27 -24.44
N ASP A 201 -11.40 17.54 -24.77
CA ASP A 201 -10.55 17.93 -25.90
C ASP A 201 -9.06 17.63 -25.64
N GLU A 202 -8.58 17.88 -24.42
CA GLU A 202 -7.19 17.63 -24.01
C GLU A 202 -7.13 16.92 -22.65
N VAL A 203 -6.59 15.69 -22.65
CA VAL A 203 -6.40 14.89 -21.44
C VAL A 203 -4.91 14.81 -21.12
N GLN A 204 -4.55 15.08 -19.87
CA GLN A 204 -3.22 14.88 -19.33
C GLN A 204 -3.19 13.60 -18.49
N VAL A 205 -2.16 12.79 -18.72
CA VAL A 205 -1.91 11.55 -17.97
C VAL A 205 -0.53 11.68 -17.35
N SER A 206 -0.45 11.55 -16.02
CA SER A 206 0.81 11.72 -15.30
C SER A 206 0.93 10.68 -14.18
N THR A 207 2.13 10.12 -14.06
CA THR A 207 2.55 9.27 -12.93
C THR A 207 3.59 9.96 -12.04
N SER A 208 3.86 11.25 -12.29
CA SER A 208 4.90 12.01 -11.60
C SER A 208 4.37 12.79 -10.40
N PHE A 209 3.06 12.73 -10.17
CA PHE A 209 2.42 13.41 -9.05
C PHE A 209 2.41 12.53 -7.81
N LEU A 210 2.70 13.15 -6.67
CA LEU A 210 2.61 12.58 -5.34
C LEU A 210 1.51 13.30 -4.56
N ASP A 211 0.66 12.54 -3.89
CA ASP A 211 -0.33 13.09 -2.96
C ASP A 211 0.36 13.66 -1.72
N THR A 212 0.11 14.93 -1.44
CA THR A 212 0.71 15.63 -0.29
C THR A 212 -0.12 15.50 0.98
N HIS A 213 -1.32 14.90 0.90
CA HIS A 213 -2.30 14.79 1.99
C HIS A 213 -2.82 16.16 2.48
N VAL A 214 -2.75 17.17 1.62
CA VAL A 214 -3.29 18.52 1.85
C VAL A 214 -4.43 18.75 0.87
N TYR A 215 -5.62 19.03 1.39
CA TYR A 215 -6.82 19.20 0.58
C TYR A 215 -7.53 20.50 0.91
N MET A 216 -8.01 21.20 -0.11
CA MET A 216 -8.94 22.32 0.03
C MET A 216 -10.34 21.76 -0.20
N CYS A 217 -11.20 21.80 0.82
CA CYS A 217 -12.49 21.13 0.80
C CYS A 217 -13.64 22.13 0.87
N SER A 218 -14.70 21.85 0.13
CA SER A 218 -16.01 22.46 0.35
C SER A 218 -16.80 21.65 1.40
N PRO A 219 -17.81 22.23 2.07
CA PRO A 219 -18.66 21.51 3.03
C PRO A 219 -19.29 20.24 2.46
N SER A 220 -19.48 20.19 1.14
CA SER A 220 -20.01 19.02 0.42
C SER A 220 -19.20 17.74 0.63
N VAL A 221 -17.88 17.84 0.90
CA VAL A 221 -17.06 16.66 1.23
C VAL A 221 -17.63 15.94 2.45
N LEU A 222 -18.00 16.69 3.48
CA LEU A 222 -18.54 16.11 4.70
C LEU A 222 -19.91 15.46 4.49
N SER A 223 -20.78 16.09 3.69
CA SER A 223 -22.10 15.50 3.36
C SER A 223 -21.95 14.23 2.52
N LEU A 224 -21.02 14.20 1.57
CA LEU A 224 -20.77 13.00 0.76
C LEU A 224 -20.27 11.83 1.62
N PHE A 225 -19.37 12.08 2.59
CA PHE A 225 -19.00 11.03 3.55
C PHE A 225 -20.19 10.58 4.42
N ALA A 226 -21.10 11.49 4.79
CA ALA A 226 -22.30 11.15 5.56
C ALA A 226 -23.32 10.33 4.76
N ASP A 227 -23.48 10.64 3.47
CA ASP A 227 -24.43 9.97 2.57
C ASP A 227 -23.87 8.62 2.06
N ASN A 228 -22.54 8.46 2.00
CA ASN A 228 -21.88 7.25 1.51
C ASN A 228 -21.04 6.61 2.62
N PHE A 229 -21.64 5.65 3.32
CA PHE A 229 -21.03 4.94 4.44
C PHE A 229 -19.82 4.06 4.06
N ASP A 230 -19.73 3.66 2.78
CA ASP A 230 -18.66 2.80 2.27
C ASP A 230 -17.33 3.55 2.10
N PHE A 231 -17.34 4.88 2.11
CA PHE A 231 -16.10 5.67 2.06
C PHE A 231 -15.39 5.60 3.42
N GLN A 232 -14.39 4.73 3.51
CA GLN A 232 -13.56 4.56 4.72
C GLN A 232 -12.26 5.37 4.64
N THR A 233 -11.64 5.42 3.45
CA THR A 233 -10.38 6.14 3.20
C THR A 233 -10.58 7.33 2.26
N MET A 234 -9.58 8.22 2.19
CA MET A 234 -9.58 9.30 1.21
C MET A 234 -9.52 8.76 -0.23
N ASP A 235 -8.82 7.65 -0.46
CA ASP A 235 -8.72 7.04 -1.78
C ASP A 235 -10.07 6.48 -2.26
N ASP A 236 -10.87 5.91 -1.35
CA ASP A 236 -12.23 5.46 -1.66
C ASP A 236 -13.12 6.62 -2.06
N PHE A 237 -13.02 7.73 -1.32
CA PHE A 237 -13.76 8.96 -1.61
C PHE A 237 -13.38 9.54 -2.97
N ILE A 238 -12.08 9.69 -3.26
CA ILE A 238 -11.62 10.23 -4.55
C ILE A 238 -12.09 9.32 -5.70
N ARG A 239 -11.90 8.00 -5.57
CA ARG A 239 -12.36 7.05 -6.59
C ARG A 239 -13.86 7.08 -6.78
N GLY A 240 -14.64 7.12 -5.71
CA GLY A 240 -16.11 7.16 -5.77
C GLY A 240 -16.64 8.43 -6.42
N VAL A 241 -16.07 9.59 -6.08
CA VAL A 241 -16.48 10.87 -6.69
C VAL A 241 -16.07 10.96 -8.15
N VAL A 242 -14.90 10.44 -8.51
CA VAL A 242 -14.36 10.52 -9.88
C VAL A 242 -14.95 9.46 -10.82
N SER A 243 -15.44 8.32 -10.30
CA SER A 243 -15.94 7.20 -11.12
C SER A 243 -17.39 7.34 -11.62
N ASP A 244 -17.94 8.57 -11.63
CA ASP A 244 -19.32 8.92 -12.02
C ASP A 244 -20.44 8.40 -11.07
N ASP A 245 -20.11 7.81 -9.92
CA ASP A 245 -21.11 7.29 -8.97
C ASP A 245 -21.84 8.43 -8.20
N VAL A 246 -21.23 9.61 -8.12
CA VAL A 246 -21.78 10.80 -7.46
C VAL A 246 -22.03 11.88 -8.50
N LEU A 247 -23.30 12.04 -8.89
CA LEU A 247 -23.72 13.05 -9.87
C LEU A 247 -23.34 14.48 -9.41
N ASP A 248 -22.87 15.29 -10.35
CA ASP A 248 -22.54 16.72 -10.20
C ASP A 248 -21.45 17.08 -9.17
N SER A 249 -20.54 16.14 -8.85
CA SER A 249 -19.36 16.42 -8.01
C SER A 249 -18.05 16.38 -8.81
N SER A 250 -17.18 17.35 -8.58
CA SER A 250 -15.90 17.51 -9.28
C SER A 250 -14.75 17.62 -8.28
N ILE A 251 -13.69 16.86 -8.51
CA ILE A 251 -12.42 17.01 -7.81
C ILE A 251 -11.41 17.64 -8.76
N TYR A 252 -10.71 18.66 -8.28
CA TYR A 252 -9.64 19.34 -8.99
C TYR A 252 -8.29 18.99 -8.35
N TYR A 253 -7.20 19.18 -9.07
CA TYR A 253 -5.88 19.25 -8.45
C TYR A 253 -5.26 20.63 -8.63
N GLU A 254 -4.23 20.88 -7.84
CA GLU A 254 -3.32 22.01 -8.00
C GLU A 254 -1.89 21.50 -7.82
N GLU A 255 -1.03 21.79 -8.79
CA GLU A 255 0.39 21.46 -8.69
C GLU A 255 1.09 22.39 -7.69
N LEU A 256 1.89 21.81 -6.81
CA LEU A 256 2.67 22.54 -5.84
C LEU A 256 3.71 23.42 -6.53
N ASN A 257 3.84 24.68 -6.09
CA ASN A 257 4.90 25.55 -6.60
C ASN A 257 6.29 24.93 -6.38
N PRO A 258 7.24 25.09 -7.31
CA PRO A 258 8.60 24.55 -7.15
C PRO A 258 9.35 25.03 -5.91
N GLU A 259 9.02 26.23 -5.41
CA GLU A 259 9.61 26.83 -4.21
C GLU A 259 9.02 26.28 -2.90
N ASP A 260 7.84 25.68 -2.98
CA ASP A 260 7.12 25.12 -1.84
C ASP A 260 7.42 23.61 -1.72
N TYR A 261 7.40 23.10 -0.49
CA TYR A 261 7.67 21.70 -0.17
C TYR A 261 6.50 21.11 0.63
N ALA A 262 5.94 20.03 0.10
CA ALA A 262 4.98 19.19 0.80
C ALA A 262 5.28 17.70 0.54
N LEU A 263 5.09 16.86 1.56
CA LEU A 263 5.33 15.43 1.50
C LEU A 263 4.54 14.73 2.61
N ALA A 264 3.76 13.70 2.25
CA ALA A 264 3.14 12.82 3.21
C ALA A 264 4.13 11.76 3.73
N ILE A 265 3.97 11.32 4.98
CA ILE A 265 4.88 10.34 5.62
C ILE A 265 4.13 9.04 5.96
N PRO A 266 3.81 8.18 4.97
CA PRO A 266 3.11 6.91 5.24
C PRO A 266 4.05 5.78 5.70
N SER A 267 5.35 5.85 5.37
CA SER A 267 6.32 4.77 5.61
C SER A 267 7.70 5.25 6.10
N TRP A 268 8.49 4.32 6.65
CA TRP A 268 9.83 4.60 7.17
C TRP A 268 10.79 5.09 6.08
N LYS A 269 10.62 4.60 4.84
CA LYS A 269 11.40 5.02 3.66
C LYS A 269 11.24 6.51 3.42
N ILE A 270 10.01 7.00 3.54
CA ILE A 270 9.66 8.40 3.27
C ILE A 270 9.99 9.28 4.46
N TYR A 271 9.84 8.78 5.68
CA TYR A 271 10.34 9.46 6.87
C TYR A 271 11.86 9.69 6.80
N HIS A 272 12.62 8.67 6.37
CA HIS A 272 14.05 8.79 6.11
C HIS A 272 14.35 9.79 4.99
N LEU A 273 13.59 9.75 3.89
CA LEU A 273 13.71 10.70 2.79
C LEU A 273 13.43 12.14 3.25
N LEU A 274 12.37 12.37 4.04
CA LEU A 274 12.05 13.68 4.59
C LEU A 274 13.18 14.17 5.48
N THR A 275 13.68 13.32 6.39
CA THR A 275 14.79 13.69 7.27
C THR A 275 16.04 14.04 6.46
N LYS A 276 16.34 13.25 5.41
CA LYS A 276 17.43 13.55 4.47
C LYS A 276 17.20 14.85 3.72
N ASN A 277 15.98 15.14 3.25
CA ASN A 277 15.66 16.33 2.46
C ASN A 277 15.63 17.59 3.31
N VAL A 278 15.16 17.50 4.56
CA VAL A 278 15.09 18.64 5.48
C VAL A 278 16.46 18.90 6.13
N MET A 279 17.33 17.88 6.29
CA MET A 279 18.70 18.08 6.77
C MET A 279 19.73 18.28 5.66
N GLY A 280 19.47 17.82 4.43
CA GLY A 280 20.52 17.51 3.44
C GLY A 280 21.59 16.52 3.96
N SER A 281 21.64 16.19 5.25
CA SER A 281 22.86 15.84 5.96
C SER A 281 22.62 14.69 6.93
N TYR A 282 23.50 13.70 6.95
CA TYR A 282 23.44 12.54 7.84
C TYR A 282 24.23 12.84 9.13
N VAL A 283 23.56 13.05 10.26
CA VAL A 283 24.21 13.31 11.55
C VAL A 283 24.10 12.07 12.45
N PHE A 284 25.22 11.48 12.82
CA PHE A 284 25.29 10.29 13.67
C PHE A 284 25.16 10.64 15.18
N PRO A 285 24.93 9.66 16.07
CA PRO A 285 24.79 9.90 17.51
C PRO A 285 26.03 10.56 18.14
N ASN A 286 25.82 11.37 19.19
CA ASN A 286 26.88 12.07 19.95
C ASN A 286 27.63 13.18 19.18
N VAL A 287 27.02 13.74 18.15
CA VAL A 287 27.51 14.96 17.49
C VAL A 287 26.96 16.20 18.22
N LYS A 288 27.82 17.18 18.52
CA LYS A 288 27.46 18.45 19.14
C LYS A 288 27.52 19.56 18.10
N ILE A 289 26.39 20.22 17.84
CA ILE A 289 26.32 21.37 16.93
C ILE A 289 25.96 22.59 17.78
N GLU A 290 26.79 23.61 17.77
CA GLU A 290 26.58 24.86 18.50
C GLU A 290 25.74 25.88 17.68
N ASP A 291 25.50 27.06 18.23
CA ASP A 291 24.52 28.02 17.71
C ASP A 291 24.94 28.64 16.37
N ASN A 292 23.95 28.97 15.52
CA ASN A 292 24.10 29.62 14.22
C ASN A 292 24.93 28.84 13.16
N CYS A 293 24.94 27.51 13.26
CA CYS A 293 25.55 26.64 12.26
C CYS A 293 24.56 26.27 11.13
N THR A 294 25.06 26.13 9.89
CA THR A 294 24.29 25.64 8.74
C THR A 294 24.96 24.39 8.17
N VAL A 295 24.26 23.27 8.14
CA VAL A 295 24.77 21.99 7.63
C VAL A 295 23.85 21.51 6.52
N THR A 296 24.35 21.40 5.29
CA THR A 296 23.64 20.98 4.09
C THR A 296 24.43 19.90 3.36
N ASN A 297 23.76 18.91 2.77
CA ASN A 297 24.39 17.85 1.96
C ASN A 297 25.57 17.07 2.62
N SER A 298 25.67 17.01 3.95
CA SER A 298 26.89 16.57 4.66
C SER A 298 26.72 15.36 5.59
N ILE A 299 27.72 14.51 5.79
CA ILE A 299 27.71 13.37 6.72
C ILE A 299 28.60 13.70 7.94
N LEU A 300 28.05 13.72 9.15
CA LEU A 300 28.76 13.94 10.41
C LEU A 300 28.79 12.65 11.23
N PHE A 301 29.94 12.01 11.37
CA PHE A 301 30.11 10.78 12.18
C PHE A 301 30.10 11.05 13.70
N PRO A 302 29.95 10.02 14.56
CA PRO A 302 29.85 10.20 16.01
C PRO A 302 30.99 11.03 16.63
N ASN A 303 30.71 11.70 17.75
CA ASN A 303 31.68 12.50 18.51
C ASN A 303 32.20 13.77 17.80
N CYS A 304 31.64 14.18 16.67
CA CYS A 304 31.99 15.45 16.04
C CYS A 304 31.46 16.65 16.85
N VAL A 305 32.19 17.76 16.82
CA VAL A 305 31.77 19.03 17.44
C VAL A 305 31.84 20.15 16.41
N VAL A 306 30.69 20.72 16.03
CA VAL A 306 30.59 21.87 15.13
C VAL A 306 30.40 23.13 15.96
N ARG A 307 31.42 24.00 15.99
CA ARG A 307 31.42 25.24 16.76
C ARG A 307 30.64 26.37 16.07
N ASN A 308 30.22 27.37 16.86
CA ASN A 308 29.30 28.45 16.44
C ASN A 308 29.63 29.10 15.08
N ASP A 309 28.59 29.60 14.38
CA ASP A 309 28.68 30.35 13.12
C ASP A 309 29.27 29.59 11.91
N SER A 310 29.32 28.25 11.95
CA SER A 310 29.96 27.43 10.91
C SER A 310 29.01 27.03 9.78
N LYS A 311 29.51 26.95 8.55
CA LYS A 311 28.76 26.49 7.37
C LYS A 311 29.41 25.24 6.76
N ILE A 312 28.66 24.16 6.63
CA ILE A 312 29.13 22.88 6.10
C ILE A 312 28.19 22.50 4.96
N ASP A 313 28.73 22.37 3.75
CA ASP A 313 27.97 22.01 2.54
C ASP A 313 28.67 20.87 1.79
N GLU A 314 27.99 19.78 1.48
CA GLU A 314 28.59 18.64 0.74
C GLU A 314 29.88 18.05 1.38
N CYS A 315 29.94 17.93 2.72
CA CYS A 315 31.13 17.43 3.43
C CYS A 315 30.91 16.09 4.14
N ILE A 316 31.98 15.33 4.38
CA ILE A 316 31.97 14.17 5.29
C ILE A 316 32.99 14.40 6.40
N LEU A 317 32.54 14.44 7.65
CA LEU A 317 33.39 14.52 8.83
C LEU A 317 33.48 13.15 9.51
N CYS A 318 34.68 12.56 9.53
CA CYS A 318 34.99 11.37 10.31
C CYS A 318 34.79 11.55 11.83
N PRO A 319 34.70 10.46 12.62
CA PRO A 319 34.45 10.55 14.06
C PRO A 319 35.46 11.42 14.81
N GLU A 320 35.03 12.07 15.89
CA GLU A 320 35.87 12.88 16.80
C GLU A 320 36.46 14.19 16.21
N ILE A 321 35.89 14.69 15.12
CA ILE A 321 36.34 15.93 14.49
C ILE A 321 35.71 17.16 15.15
N GLU A 322 36.55 18.15 15.45
CA GLU A 322 36.12 19.47 15.91
C GLU A 322 36.27 20.50 14.77
N VAL A 323 35.14 21.06 14.34
CA VAL A 323 35.06 22.14 13.36
C VAL A 323 35.14 23.47 14.10
N GLU A 324 36.16 24.28 13.79
CA GLU A 324 36.38 25.59 14.40
C GLU A 324 35.23 26.58 14.13
N ALA A 325 35.04 27.54 15.03
CA ALA A 325 33.98 28.54 14.91
C ALA A 325 34.19 29.43 13.66
N ASN A 326 33.11 29.85 13.02
CA ASN A 326 33.11 30.72 11.83
C ASN A 326 33.75 30.10 10.57
N SER A 327 33.83 28.77 10.51
CA SER A 327 34.46 28.05 9.39
C SER A 327 33.46 27.72 8.28
N LYS A 328 33.97 27.57 7.05
CA LYS A 328 33.17 27.19 5.87
C LYS A 328 33.81 26.01 5.17
N TYR A 329 33.11 24.88 5.13
CA TYR A 329 33.52 23.68 4.43
C TYR A 329 32.55 23.42 3.27
N ALA A 330 33.09 23.14 2.08
CA ALA A 330 32.35 22.83 0.86
C ALA A 330 33.07 21.70 0.09
N ASP A 331 32.38 20.63 -0.32
CA ASP A 331 32.94 19.49 -1.11
C ASP A 331 34.20 18.87 -0.48
N ALA A 332 34.17 18.59 0.82
CA ALA A 332 35.35 18.22 1.61
C ALA A 332 35.17 16.93 2.43
N PHE A 333 36.14 16.01 2.32
CA PHE A 333 36.28 14.85 3.19
C PHE A 333 37.30 15.19 4.29
N VAL A 334 36.93 15.02 5.56
CA VAL A 334 37.78 15.39 6.70
C VAL A 334 38.05 14.15 7.53
N GLU A 335 39.30 13.69 7.54
CA GLU A 335 39.75 12.47 8.24
C GLU A 335 40.42 12.76 9.58
N SER A 336 41.01 13.95 9.75
CA SER A 336 41.75 14.32 10.96
C SER A 336 41.67 15.84 11.22
N PRO A 337 41.80 16.29 12.49
CA PRO A 337 41.76 17.71 12.83
C PRO A 337 42.97 18.44 12.23
N GLY A 338 42.72 19.22 11.17
CA GLY A 338 43.72 20.12 10.56
C GLY A 338 44.33 19.65 9.23
N GLU A 339 44.00 18.46 8.71
CA GLU A 339 44.33 18.06 7.33
C GLU A 339 43.07 18.00 6.46
N LEU A 340 43.05 18.85 5.44
CA LEU A 340 42.03 18.83 4.39
C LEU A 340 42.33 17.65 3.44
N SER A 341 41.73 16.48 3.68
CA SER A 341 41.97 15.28 2.87
C SER A 341 40.95 15.17 1.75
N THR A 342 41.35 15.58 0.55
CA THR A 342 40.74 15.19 -0.73
C THR A 342 39.33 15.75 -1.03
N THR A 343 39.20 16.41 -2.18
CA THR A 343 37.90 16.83 -2.74
C THR A 343 37.05 15.59 -3.06
N LEU A 344 35.79 15.51 -2.62
CA LEU A 344 34.95 14.30 -2.80
C LEU A 344 34.72 13.97 -4.28
N SER A 345 34.77 14.98 -5.15
CA SER A 345 34.77 14.78 -6.61
C SER A 345 35.91 13.89 -7.14
N GLY A 346 37.01 13.70 -6.38
CA GLY A 346 38.14 12.84 -6.73
C GLY A 346 38.07 11.39 -6.20
N LEU A 347 37.10 11.07 -5.33
CA LEU A 347 36.96 9.76 -4.68
C LEU A 347 35.85 8.89 -5.28
N ASN A 348 35.08 9.42 -6.23
CA ASN A 348 33.98 8.69 -6.86
C ASN A 348 34.49 7.46 -7.62
N GLY A 349 34.16 6.25 -7.14
CA GLY A 349 34.52 4.97 -7.76
C GLY A 349 35.81 4.30 -7.26
N LYS A 350 36.50 4.83 -6.25
CA LYS A 350 37.61 4.11 -5.58
C LYS A 350 37.09 3.40 -4.31
N GLU A 351 37.58 2.17 -4.08
CA GLU A 351 37.22 1.33 -2.92
C GLU A 351 35.70 1.10 -2.69
N GLY A 352 34.89 1.16 -3.76
CA GLY A 352 33.44 0.99 -3.65
C GLY A 352 32.70 2.19 -3.06
N PHE A 353 33.39 3.33 -2.89
CA PHE A 353 32.79 4.59 -2.44
C PHE A 353 32.18 5.34 -3.63
N TYR A 354 30.85 5.46 -3.64
CA TYR A 354 30.11 6.25 -4.63
C TYR A 354 29.49 7.45 -3.91
N TYR A 355 29.95 8.66 -4.24
CA TYR A 355 29.38 9.88 -3.70
C TYR A 355 28.28 10.40 -4.64
N PHE A 356 27.21 10.94 -4.05
CA PHE A 356 26.07 11.51 -4.76
C PHE A 356 26.47 12.82 -5.46
N LYS A 357 27.21 12.72 -6.57
CA LYS A 357 27.24 13.83 -7.51
C LYS A 357 25.85 13.90 -8.15
N SER A 358 25.15 15.00 -7.95
CA SER A 358 23.94 15.37 -8.68
C SER A 358 24.29 15.62 -10.15
N ASN A 359 24.70 14.59 -10.87
CA ASN A 359 24.86 14.65 -12.32
C ASN A 359 23.47 14.49 -12.95
N VAL A 360 22.84 15.64 -13.18
CA VAL A 360 21.98 15.83 -14.36
C VAL A 360 22.84 15.52 -15.58
N GLY A 361 22.58 14.39 -16.25
CA GLY A 361 23.37 13.98 -17.41
C GLY A 361 22.87 12.67 -18.01
N VAL A 362 22.08 12.80 -19.07
CA VAL A 362 21.61 11.75 -19.98
C VAL A 362 22.79 10.94 -20.53
N GLU A 363 22.82 9.62 -20.32
CA GLU A 363 23.35 8.67 -21.29
C GLU A 363 22.50 7.39 -21.29
N SER A 364 21.84 7.20 -22.43
CA SER A 364 21.24 5.96 -22.91
C SER A 364 22.33 4.95 -23.21
N ASP A 365 22.24 3.75 -22.64
CA ASP A 365 22.93 2.59 -23.19
C ASP A 365 22.00 1.38 -23.24
N ASP A 366 21.72 1.01 -24.49
CA ASP A 366 21.23 -0.29 -24.94
C ASP A 366 22.21 -1.39 -24.49
N SER A 367 21.72 -2.40 -23.78
CA SER A 367 21.85 -3.81 -24.21
C SER A 367 21.49 -4.78 -23.09
N SER A 368 20.45 -5.56 -23.34
CA SER A 368 20.50 -7.00 -23.12
C SER A 368 19.33 -7.65 -23.84
N THR A 369 19.68 -8.32 -24.94
CA THR A 369 18.87 -9.36 -25.58
C THR A 369 18.57 -10.46 -24.57
N GLU A 370 17.30 -10.58 -24.18
CA GLU A 370 16.72 -11.88 -23.86
C GLU A 370 15.41 -12.06 -24.63
N SER A 371 15.30 -13.26 -25.17
CA SER A 371 14.39 -13.73 -26.18
C SER A 371 12.92 -13.52 -25.83
N SER A 372 12.21 -12.94 -26.79
CA SER A 372 10.76 -12.93 -26.89
C SER A 372 10.18 -14.34 -26.83
N SER A 373 9.45 -14.63 -25.76
CA SER A 373 8.25 -15.46 -25.84
C SER A 373 7.08 -14.60 -25.39
N THR A 374 6.18 -14.39 -26.33
CA THR A 374 4.89 -13.73 -26.19
C THR A 374 4.05 -14.52 -25.18
N GLU A 375 3.59 -13.93 -24.07
CA GLU A 375 2.33 -14.26 -23.38
C GLU A 375 2.11 -13.39 -22.12
N CYS A 376 0.90 -13.44 -21.56
CA CYS A 376 0.12 -12.36 -20.94
C CYS A 376 0.44 -12.01 -19.46
N CYS A 377 -0.31 -11.03 -18.93
CA CYS A 377 -0.31 -10.47 -17.57
C CYS A 377 -0.16 -11.52 -16.43
N ASN A 378 0.59 -11.21 -15.36
CA ASN A 378 0.77 -12.12 -14.22
C ASN A 378 -0.51 -12.22 -13.35
N PRO A 379 -1.15 -13.40 -13.23
CA PRO A 379 -2.37 -13.67 -12.42
C PRO A 379 -2.09 -14.07 -10.95
N VAL A 380 -0.82 -14.05 -10.53
CA VAL A 380 -0.38 -14.78 -9.31
C VAL A 380 -0.89 -14.14 -8.00
N ASP A 381 -1.08 -12.82 -7.97
CA ASP A 381 -1.49 -12.10 -6.74
C ASP A 381 -2.99 -12.27 -6.45
N ASP A 382 -3.86 -12.06 -7.46
CA ASP A 382 -5.30 -12.30 -7.35
C ASP A 382 -5.62 -13.77 -7.02
N THR A 383 -4.84 -14.70 -7.57
CA THR A 383 -4.99 -16.13 -7.31
C THR A 383 -4.63 -16.50 -5.86
N ASN A 384 -3.58 -15.88 -5.32
CA ASN A 384 -3.17 -16.10 -3.93
C ASN A 384 -4.18 -15.48 -2.95
N MET A 385 -4.69 -14.27 -3.23
CA MET A 385 -5.74 -13.65 -2.42
C MET A 385 -7.04 -14.47 -2.47
N PHE A 386 -7.43 -14.94 -3.65
CA PHE A 386 -8.57 -15.84 -3.82
C PHE A 386 -8.39 -17.15 -3.04
N LEU A 387 -7.21 -17.77 -3.10
CA LEU A 387 -6.92 -18.99 -2.35
C LEU A 387 -7.05 -18.76 -0.83
N SER A 388 -6.56 -17.64 -0.31
CA SER A 388 -6.73 -17.28 1.11
C SER A 388 -8.21 -17.15 1.49
N GLU A 389 -9.01 -16.45 0.70
CA GLU A 389 -10.45 -16.29 0.98
C GLU A 389 -11.23 -17.62 0.89
N VAL A 390 -10.85 -18.48 -0.06
CA VAL A 390 -11.41 -19.83 -0.18
C VAL A 390 -11.06 -20.68 1.04
N ILE A 391 -9.82 -20.64 1.53
CA ILE A 391 -9.40 -21.36 2.74
C ILE A 391 -10.20 -20.87 3.95
N ASP A 392 -10.33 -19.55 4.14
CA ASP A 392 -11.07 -18.98 5.27
C ASP A 392 -12.55 -19.36 5.24
N SER A 393 -13.17 -19.31 4.05
CA SER A 393 -14.57 -19.70 3.85
C SER A 393 -14.78 -21.19 4.13
N LEU A 394 -13.88 -22.05 3.68
CA LEU A 394 -13.92 -23.50 3.96
C LEU A 394 -13.65 -23.80 5.43
N LEU A 395 -12.72 -23.08 6.08
CA LEU A 395 -12.35 -23.31 7.47
C LEU A 395 -13.53 -22.98 8.39
N ARG A 396 -14.10 -21.79 8.23
CA ARG A 396 -15.35 -21.38 8.91
C ARG A 396 -16.48 -22.35 8.61
N GLY A 397 -16.65 -22.69 7.33
CA GLY A 397 -17.68 -23.64 6.88
C GLY A 397 -17.58 -25.01 7.54
N TYR A 398 -16.36 -25.50 7.78
CA TYR A 398 -16.11 -26.78 8.43
C TYR A 398 -16.30 -26.73 9.95
N GLN A 399 -15.92 -25.62 10.59
CA GLN A 399 -16.07 -25.42 12.04
C GLN A 399 -17.53 -25.23 12.45
N ASP A 400 -18.22 -24.32 11.75
CA ASP A 400 -19.61 -23.96 12.05
C ASP A 400 -20.64 -24.93 11.45
N LYS A 401 -20.17 -25.95 10.72
CA LYS A 401 -21.01 -26.94 10.01
C LYS A 401 -22.04 -26.29 9.08
N LEU A 402 -21.61 -25.29 8.31
CA LEU A 402 -22.44 -24.58 7.32
C LEU A 402 -22.82 -25.45 6.13
N LYS A 403 -24.03 -25.26 5.58
CA LYS A 403 -24.45 -25.98 4.37
C LYS A 403 -23.50 -25.72 3.20
N CYS A 404 -23.08 -26.79 2.51
CA CYS A 404 -22.19 -26.71 1.35
C CYS A 404 -22.72 -25.79 0.24
N GLU A 405 -24.04 -25.69 0.07
CA GLU A 405 -24.67 -24.78 -0.91
C GLU A 405 -24.33 -23.31 -0.64
N HIS A 406 -24.29 -22.90 0.63
CA HIS A 406 -23.94 -21.52 0.99
C HIS A 406 -22.46 -21.25 0.72
N LEU A 407 -21.59 -22.21 1.03
CA LEU A 407 -20.16 -22.11 0.75
C LEU A 407 -19.86 -22.07 -0.75
N ILE A 408 -20.65 -22.78 -1.56
CA ILE A 408 -20.55 -22.68 -3.02
C ILE A 408 -20.92 -21.27 -3.50
N LEU A 409 -21.92 -20.63 -2.90
CA LEU A 409 -22.28 -19.24 -3.24
C LEU A 409 -21.18 -18.25 -2.82
N GLU A 410 -20.60 -18.43 -1.64
CA GLU A 410 -19.47 -17.62 -1.15
C GLU A 410 -18.27 -17.76 -2.09
N ILE A 411 -17.83 -18.98 -2.40
CA ILE A 411 -16.71 -19.23 -3.33
C ILE A 411 -16.98 -18.65 -4.72
N ASN A 412 -18.20 -18.76 -5.22
CA ASN A 412 -18.57 -18.15 -6.51
C ASN A 412 -18.55 -16.62 -6.43
N SER A 413 -19.00 -16.03 -5.32
CA SER A 413 -18.88 -14.59 -5.08
C SER A 413 -17.43 -14.16 -5.10
N SER A 414 -16.54 -14.84 -4.36
CA SER A 414 -15.11 -14.58 -4.35
C SER A 414 -14.48 -14.75 -5.73
N ARG A 415 -14.93 -15.74 -6.51
CA ARG A 415 -14.47 -15.93 -7.89
C ARG A 415 -14.72 -14.69 -8.76
N TYR A 416 -15.91 -14.10 -8.64
CA TYR A 416 -16.25 -12.88 -9.37
C TYR A 416 -15.49 -11.66 -8.82
N ALA A 417 -15.24 -11.61 -7.50
CA ALA A 417 -14.49 -10.54 -6.87
C ALA A 417 -13.03 -10.49 -7.32
N TYR A 418 -12.36 -11.65 -7.42
CA TYR A 418 -10.96 -11.76 -7.83
C TYR A 418 -10.77 -12.08 -9.33
N ASN A 419 -11.85 -12.07 -10.12
CA ASN A 419 -11.82 -12.34 -11.55
C ASN A 419 -11.07 -13.64 -11.93
N VAL A 420 -11.24 -14.69 -11.12
CA VAL A 420 -10.55 -15.98 -11.31
C VAL A 420 -11.30 -16.85 -12.32
N SER A 421 -10.56 -17.51 -13.21
CA SER A 421 -11.16 -18.40 -14.21
C SER A 421 -11.75 -19.66 -13.55
N VAL A 422 -12.72 -20.30 -14.21
CA VAL A 422 -13.37 -21.51 -13.67
C VAL A 422 -12.36 -22.66 -13.46
N ARG A 423 -11.30 -22.71 -14.28
CA ARG A 423 -10.20 -23.68 -14.16
C ARG A 423 -9.37 -23.44 -12.90
N GLU A 424 -8.93 -22.20 -12.71
CA GLU A 424 -8.20 -21.79 -11.50
C GLU A 424 -9.05 -21.93 -10.23
N VAL A 425 -10.37 -21.74 -10.30
CA VAL A 425 -11.24 -21.97 -9.15
C VAL A 425 -11.25 -23.43 -8.72
N THR A 426 -11.34 -24.36 -9.67
CA THR A 426 -11.30 -25.79 -9.35
C THR A 426 -9.99 -26.16 -8.67
N TYR A 427 -8.86 -25.72 -9.26
CA TYR A 427 -7.53 -25.90 -8.70
C TYR A 427 -7.42 -25.37 -7.26
N ASN A 428 -7.83 -24.11 -7.03
CA ASN A 428 -7.68 -23.45 -5.72
C ASN A 428 -8.65 -24.01 -4.66
N VAL A 429 -9.86 -24.42 -5.05
CA VAL A 429 -10.80 -25.06 -4.12
C VAL A 429 -10.27 -26.41 -3.67
N VAL A 430 -9.77 -27.24 -4.59
CA VAL A 430 -9.17 -28.54 -4.24
C VAL A 430 -7.93 -28.32 -3.37
N LYS A 431 -7.04 -27.40 -3.78
CA LYS A 431 -5.85 -27.03 -2.99
C LYS A 431 -6.21 -26.55 -1.58
N GLY A 432 -7.21 -25.69 -1.44
CA GLY A 432 -7.70 -25.20 -0.14
C GLY A 432 -8.25 -26.32 0.75
N ILE A 433 -9.01 -27.27 0.19
CA ILE A 433 -9.52 -28.44 0.91
C ILE A 433 -8.37 -29.32 1.44
N LEU A 434 -7.31 -29.51 0.65
CA LEU A 434 -6.15 -30.34 1.04
C LEU A 434 -5.27 -29.66 2.11
N LEU A 435 -5.20 -28.33 2.11
CA LEU A 435 -4.47 -27.55 3.13
C LEU A 435 -5.27 -27.37 4.43
N LEU A 436 -6.61 -27.47 4.37
CA LEU A 436 -7.50 -27.22 5.51
C LEU A 436 -7.13 -27.99 6.80
N PRO A 437 -6.76 -29.28 6.76
CA PRO A 437 -6.36 -29.98 7.98
C PRO A 437 -5.13 -29.38 8.66
N LEU A 438 -4.20 -28.77 7.91
CA LEU A 438 -3.01 -28.12 8.47
C LEU A 438 -3.40 -26.83 9.21
N HIS A 439 -4.27 -26.02 8.60
CA HIS A 439 -4.81 -24.81 9.22
C HIS A 439 -5.64 -25.13 10.47
N TYR A 440 -6.48 -26.16 10.40
CA TYR A 440 -7.29 -26.61 11.53
C TYR A 440 -6.42 -27.10 12.70
N LEU A 441 -5.38 -27.89 12.42
CA LEU A 441 -4.45 -28.39 13.43
C LEU A 441 -3.65 -27.25 14.10
N ALA A 442 -3.29 -26.22 13.33
CA ALA A 442 -2.62 -25.03 13.85
C ALA A 442 -3.49 -24.25 14.84
N GLU A 443 -4.80 -24.14 14.61
CA GLU A 443 -5.72 -23.44 15.53
C GLU A 443 -5.97 -24.20 16.84
N ILE A 444 -6.03 -25.53 16.78
CA ILE A 444 -6.22 -26.36 17.99
C ILE A 444 -4.90 -26.69 18.73
N ASN A 445 -3.76 -26.16 18.27
CA ASN A 445 -2.42 -26.40 18.82
C ASN A 445 -2.04 -27.89 18.94
N GLU A 446 -2.52 -28.75 18.04
CA GLU A 446 -2.11 -30.16 17.97
C GLU A 446 -0.91 -30.34 17.03
N PRO A 447 0.08 -31.19 17.37
CA PRO A 447 1.22 -31.45 16.51
C PRO A 447 0.80 -32.15 15.21
N VAL A 448 1.23 -31.60 14.08
CA VAL A 448 0.99 -32.20 12.76
C VAL A 448 1.76 -33.52 12.67
N SER A 449 1.02 -34.62 12.48
CA SER A 449 1.57 -35.95 12.24
C SER A 449 0.79 -36.61 11.11
N ASN A 450 1.41 -37.52 10.36
CA ASN A 450 0.77 -38.20 9.22
C ASN A 450 -0.58 -38.85 9.61
N LYS A 451 -0.67 -39.43 10.82
CA LYS A 451 -1.91 -40.03 11.33
C LYS A 451 -2.98 -38.99 11.65
N SER A 452 -2.61 -37.84 12.21
CA SER A 452 -3.56 -36.76 12.53
C SER A 452 -4.06 -36.08 11.26
N TYR A 453 -3.15 -35.81 10.31
CA TYR A 453 -3.49 -35.24 9.01
C TYR A 453 -4.46 -36.16 8.25
N GLN A 454 -4.16 -37.46 8.12
CA GLN A 454 -5.02 -38.43 7.43
C GLN A 454 -6.43 -38.51 8.05
N LYS A 455 -6.52 -38.52 9.39
CA LYS A 455 -7.80 -38.56 10.10
C LYS A 455 -8.66 -37.33 9.77
N HIS A 456 -8.07 -36.13 9.83
CA HIS A 456 -8.79 -34.88 9.57
C HIS A 456 -9.10 -34.71 8.09
N LEU A 457 -8.17 -35.06 7.20
CA LEU A 457 -8.38 -35.04 5.75
C LEU A 457 -9.58 -35.91 5.35
N LYS A 458 -9.71 -37.13 5.88
CA LYS A 458 -10.86 -37.99 5.59
C LYS A 458 -12.19 -37.37 6.04
N ALA A 459 -12.20 -36.68 7.18
CA ALA A 459 -13.39 -35.98 7.68
C ALA A 459 -13.74 -34.76 6.81
N VAL A 460 -12.74 -33.99 6.40
CA VAL A 460 -12.86 -32.81 5.54
C VAL A 460 -13.36 -33.20 4.14
N ILE A 461 -12.78 -34.24 3.51
CA ILE A 461 -13.21 -34.73 2.19
C ILE A 461 -14.65 -35.25 2.25
N SER A 462 -14.99 -36.02 3.28
CA SER A 462 -16.36 -36.54 3.45
C SER A 462 -17.38 -35.40 3.57
N TYR A 463 -17.03 -34.34 4.30
CA TYR A 463 -17.87 -33.16 4.47
C TYR A 463 -17.99 -32.32 3.20
N PHE A 464 -16.88 -32.05 2.51
CA PHE A 464 -16.83 -31.21 1.31
C PHE A 464 -17.05 -31.96 0.00
N LYS A 465 -17.37 -33.26 0.04
CA LYS A 465 -17.72 -34.06 -1.15
C LYS A 465 -18.74 -33.38 -2.07
N PRO A 466 -19.81 -32.70 -1.57
CA PRO A 466 -20.73 -31.96 -2.43
C PRO A 466 -20.07 -30.77 -3.16
N ILE A 467 -19.11 -30.10 -2.51
CA ILE A 467 -18.37 -28.98 -3.11
C ILE A 467 -17.42 -29.50 -4.19
N ILE A 468 -16.67 -30.57 -3.90
CA ILE A 468 -15.74 -31.18 -4.87
C ILE A 468 -16.50 -31.61 -6.13
N ARG A 469 -17.64 -32.30 -5.98
CA ARG A 469 -18.50 -32.69 -7.12
C ARG A 469 -19.11 -31.50 -7.87
N ASN A 470 -19.24 -30.33 -7.23
CA ASN A 470 -19.75 -29.16 -7.92
C ASN A 470 -18.72 -28.53 -8.87
N TYR A 471 -17.44 -28.57 -8.51
CA TYR A 471 -16.37 -27.95 -9.29
C TYR A 471 -15.65 -28.94 -10.21
N VAL A 472 -15.48 -30.20 -9.81
CA VAL A 472 -14.89 -31.27 -10.64
C VAL A 472 -16.00 -32.00 -11.41
N LYS A 473 -16.42 -31.43 -12.55
CA LYS A 473 -17.49 -31.98 -13.41
C LYS A 473 -17.04 -32.42 -14.79
N ASN A 474 -16.06 -31.73 -15.35
CA ASN A 474 -15.60 -31.91 -16.73
C ASN A 474 -14.18 -32.49 -16.74
N THR A 475 -13.74 -32.99 -17.90
CA THR A 475 -12.37 -33.50 -18.11
C THR A 475 -11.31 -32.49 -17.69
N ASP A 476 -11.44 -31.23 -18.11
CA ASP A 476 -10.46 -30.17 -17.77
C ASP A 476 -10.39 -29.92 -16.25
N ALA A 477 -11.52 -30.06 -15.55
CA ALA A 477 -11.60 -29.88 -14.11
C ALA A 477 -11.00 -31.07 -13.35
N GLN A 478 -11.00 -32.27 -13.95
CA GLN A 478 -10.29 -33.44 -13.41
C GLN A 478 -8.78 -33.24 -13.53
N ASP A 479 -8.29 -32.68 -14.65
CA ASP A 479 -6.88 -32.33 -14.83
C ASP A 479 -6.43 -31.28 -13.80
N ASP A 480 -7.22 -30.21 -13.62
CA ASP A 480 -6.95 -29.16 -12.63
C ASP A 480 -6.96 -29.71 -11.19
N CYS A 481 -7.81 -30.70 -10.89
CA CYS A 481 -7.84 -31.40 -9.61
C CYS A 481 -6.57 -32.24 -9.38
N LEU A 482 -6.12 -33.00 -10.39
CA LEU A 482 -4.90 -33.80 -10.32
C LEU A 482 -3.66 -32.93 -10.10
N HIS A 483 -3.56 -31.80 -10.81
CA HIS A 483 -2.48 -30.84 -10.60
C HIS A 483 -2.50 -30.21 -9.20
N ALA A 484 -3.66 -29.91 -8.63
CA ALA A 484 -3.75 -29.41 -7.25
C ALA A 484 -3.27 -30.44 -6.22
N ILE A 485 -3.60 -31.72 -6.43
CA ILE A 485 -3.12 -32.82 -5.60
C ILE A 485 -1.59 -32.95 -5.69
N GLU A 486 -1.04 -32.92 -6.91
CA GLU A 486 0.41 -32.98 -7.15
C GLU A 486 1.16 -31.81 -6.50
N ASP A 487 0.65 -30.59 -6.63
CA ASP A 487 1.26 -29.37 -6.05
C ASP A 487 1.32 -29.46 -4.52
N VAL A 488 0.22 -29.82 -3.86
CA VAL A 488 0.18 -29.97 -2.40
C VAL A 488 1.08 -31.12 -1.94
N ALA A 489 1.05 -32.26 -2.65
CA ALA A 489 1.91 -33.41 -2.36
C ALA A 489 3.41 -33.11 -2.52
N SER A 490 3.77 -32.22 -3.44
CA SER A 490 5.16 -31.81 -3.68
C SER A 490 5.69 -30.77 -2.69
N THR A 491 4.79 -30.01 -2.07
CA THR A 491 5.13 -28.91 -1.16
C THR A 491 5.06 -29.30 0.31
N THR A 492 4.23 -30.27 0.68
CA THR A 492 4.00 -30.67 2.07
C THR A 492 4.30 -32.16 2.29
N ASP A 493 5.38 -32.47 3.00
CA ASP A 493 5.91 -33.84 3.19
C ASP A 493 4.90 -34.79 3.88
N GLU A 494 4.01 -34.26 4.74
CA GLU A 494 2.99 -35.04 5.45
C GLU A 494 1.85 -35.53 4.56
N THR A 495 1.67 -34.91 3.39
CA THR A 495 0.59 -35.22 2.44
C THR A 495 0.97 -36.32 1.46
N LEU A 496 2.27 -36.51 1.20
CA LEU A 496 2.80 -37.51 0.28
C LEU A 496 2.27 -38.94 0.54
N PRO A 497 2.24 -39.48 1.78
CA PRO A 497 1.72 -40.82 2.05
C PRO A 497 0.20 -40.95 1.89
N CYS A 498 -0.53 -39.82 1.88
CA CYS A 498 -1.97 -39.79 1.75
C CYS A 498 -2.42 -39.68 0.28
N THR A 499 -1.55 -39.24 -0.62
CA THR A 499 -1.83 -39.04 -2.06
C THR A 499 -2.42 -40.29 -2.72
N LEU A 500 -1.83 -41.46 -2.45
CA LEU A 500 -2.32 -42.75 -2.97
C LEU A 500 -3.76 -43.03 -2.54
N PHE A 501 -4.05 -42.82 -1.25
CA PHE A 501 -5.39 -43.01 -0.69
C PHE A 501 -6.39 -42.01 -1.28
N LEU A 502 -5.96 -40.78 -1.49
CA LEU A 502 -6.79 -39.72 -2.06
C LEU A 502 -7.20 -40.01 -3.50
N LEU A 503 -6.25 -40.45 -4.34
CA LEU A 503 -6.54 -40.82 -5.73
C LEU A 503 -7.50 -42.03 -5.80
N HIS A 504 -7.29 -43.03 -4.94
CA HIS A 504 -8.19 -44.18 -4.86
C HIS A 504 -9.61 -43.76 -4.42
N ASP A 505 -9.75 -42.90 -3.39
CA ASP A 505 -11.05 -42.42 -2.92
C ASP A 505 -11.77 -41.56 -3.98
N PHE A 506 -11.02 -40.76 -4.74
CA PHE A 506 -11.57 -39.92 -5.80
C PHE A 506 -11.97 -40.74 -7.03
N TYR A 507 -11.26 -41.82 -7.33
CA TYR A 507 -11.64 -42.82 -8.32
C TYR A 507 -12.93 -43.55 -7.91
N ASP A 508 -12.97 -44.12 -6.69
CA ASP A 508 -14.16 -44.83 -6.16
C ASP A 508 -15.41 -43.95 -6.08
N CYS A 509 -15.22 -42.62 -5.97
CA CYS A 509 -16.31 -41.66 -5.86
C CYS A 509 -16.79 -41.09 -7.20
N ASP A 510 -16.27 -41.59 -8.32
CA ASP A 510 -16.49 -41.09 -9.70
C ASP A 510 -16.13 -39.60 -9.86
N ILE A 511 -15.12 -39.11 -9.13
CA ILE A 511 -14.64 -37.73 -9.22
C ILE A 511 -13.54 -37.63 -10.30
N LEU A 512 -12.63 -38.61 -10.33
CA LEU A 512 -11.57 -38.73 -11.30
C LEU A 512 -11.78 -39.98 -12.15
N SER A 513 -11.66 -39.84 -13.47
CA SER A 513 -11.69 -40.97 -14.39
C SER A 513 -10.34 -41.66 -14.48
N GLU A 514 -10.37 -42.95 -14.80
CA GLU A 514 -9.17 -43.76 -15.05
C GLU A 514 -8.27 -43.15 -16.13
N GLU A 515 -8.87 -42.80 -17.28
CA GLU A 515 -8.18 -42.17 -18.42
C GLU A 515 -7.36 -40.95 -17.98
N LYS A 516 -7.95 -40.09 -17.15
CA LYS A 516 -7.31 -38.84 -16.69
C LYS A 516 -6.20 -39.08 -15.68
N ILE A 517 -6.35 -40.08 -14.81
CA ILE A 517 -5.29 -40.46 -13.86
C ILE A 517 -4.07 -41.01 -14.61
N LEU A 518 -4.29 -41.83 -15.65
CA LEU A 518 -3.22 -42.38 -16.48
C LEU A 518 -2.55 -41.29 -17.33
N GLU A 519 -3.34 -40.41 -17.98
CA GLU A 519 -2.81 -39.27 -18.75
C GLU A 519 -1.94 -38.35 -17.88
N TRP A 520 -2.41 -38.02 -16.67
CA TRP A 520 -1.62 -37.25 -15.71
C TRP A 520 -0.36 -38.01 -15.29
N TYR A 521 -0.40 -39.32 -15.05
CA TYR A 521 0.77 -40.10 -14.64
C TYR A 521 1.85 -40.20 -15.73
N GLU A 522 1.45 -40.24 -16.99
CA GLU A 522 2.33 -40.37 -18.16
C GLU A 522 2.84 -39.02 -18.71
N SER A 523 2.26 -37.91 -18.27
CA SER A 523 2.70 -36.56 -18.69
C SER A 523 4.19 -36.31 -18.39
N GLU A 524 4.90 -35.65 -19.31
CA GLU A 524 6.32 -35.34 -19.15
C GLU A 524 6.58 -34.45 -17.91
N VAL A 525 7.49 -34.89 -17.03
CA VAL A 525 7.99 -34.09 -15.91
C VAL A 525 9.36 -33.57 -16.30
N GLU A 526 9.54 -32.25 -16.31
CA GLU A 526 10.85 -31.63 -16.56
C GLU A 526 11.91 -32.23 -15.62
N ASP A 527 13.08 -32.56 -16.15
CA ASP A 527 14.10 -33.33 -15.45
C ASP A 527 14.63 -32.69 -14.15
N LEU A 528 14.35 -31.40 -13.97
CA LEU A 528 14.76 -30.58 -12.83
C LEU A 528 13.83 -30.65 -11.61
N ASP A 529 12.59 -31.18 -11.73
CA ASP A 529 11.65 -31.22 -10.60
C ASP A 529 11.69 -32.56 -9.83
N VAL A 530 12.67 -32.67 -8.94
CA VAL A 530 12.88 -33.84 -8.06
C VAL A 530 11.67 -34.10 -7.12
N ARG A 531 10.86 -33.09 -6.80
CA ARG A 531 9.74 -33.25 -5.85
C ARG A 531 8.52 -33.87 -6.51
N ARG A 532 8.18 -33.48 -7.73
CA ARG A 532 7.08 -34.08 -8.50
C ARG A 532 7.35 -35.55 -8.84
N LYS A 533 8.61 -35.91 -9.16
CA LYS A 533 9.02 -37.30 -9.37
C LYS A 533 8.73 -38.19 -8.14
N LYS A 534 8.96 -37.69 -6.92
CA LYS A 534 8.62 -38.42 -5.67
C LYS A 534 7.13 -38.68 -5.52
N VAL A 535 6.27 -37.74 -5.93
CA VAL A 535 4.81 -37.91 -5.90
C VAL A 535 4.39 -39.05 -6.83
N ARG A 536 4.92 -39.06 -8.06
CA ARG A 536 4.64 -40.11 -9.05
C ARG A 536 5.16 -41.48 -8.63
N ASP A 537 6.34 -41.54 -8.02
CA ASP A 537 6.86 -42.78 -7.46
C ASP A 537 5.96 -43.34 -6.36
N ALA A 538 5.37 -42.48 -5.52
CA ALA A 538 4.47 -42.87 -4.43
C ALA A 538 3.14 -43.46 -4.93
N VAL A 539 2.68 -43.09 -6.13
CA VAL A 539 1.41 -43.56 -6.72
C VAL A 539 1.59 -44.61 -7.81
N LYS A 540 2.83 -45.00 -8.13
CA LYS A 540 3.18 -45.97 -9.17
C LYS A 540 2.43 -47.30 -9.07
N SER A 541 2.26 -47.83 -7.86
CA SER A 541 1.53 -49.10 -7.66
C SER A 541 0.05 -49.00 -8.04
N PHE A 542 -0.55 -47.82 -7.90
CA PHE A 542 -1.95 -47.59 -8.27
C PHE A 542 -2.11 -47.36 -9.78
N ALA A 543 -1.17 -46.65 -10.42
CA ALA A 543 -1.16 -46.52 -11.88
C ALA A 543 -1.00 -47.87 -12.60
N ILE A 544 -0.15 -48.76 -12.06
CA ILE A 544 -0.01 -50.14 -12.57
C ILE A 544 -1.32 -50.91 -12.40
N TRP A 545 -1.96 -50.82 -11.22
CA TRP A 545 -3.22 -51.49 -10.95
C TRP A 545 -4.36 -51.03 -11.88
N LEU A 546 -4.46 -49.72 -12.15
CA LEU A 546 -5.44 -49.19 -13.11
C LEU A 546 -5.23 -49.78 -14.50
N ARG A 547 -3.99 -49.83 -14.98
CA ARG A 547 -3.66 -50.41 -16.29
C ARG A 547 -3.96 -51.91 -16.40
N GLU A 548 -3.68 -52.67 -15.34
CA GLU A 548 -3.99 -54.11 -15.29
C GLU A 548 -5.51 -54.35 -15.29
N ALA A 549 -6.30 -53.46 -14.66
CA ALA A 549 -7.76 -53.53 -14.67
C ALA A 549 -8.36 -53.20 -16.07
N GLU A 550 -7.70 -52.33 -16.85
CA GLU A 550 -8.08 -52.00 -18.22
C GLU A 550 -7.90 -53.20 -19.17
N GLU A 551 -6.77 -53.89 -19.08
CA GLU A 551 -6.44 -55.09 -19.89
C GLU A 551 -7.43 -56.25 -19.62
N ASP A 552 -7.85 -56.47 -18.38
CA ASP A 552 -8.85 -57.50 -18.03
C ASP A 552 -10.28 -57.16 -18.50
N SER A 553 -10.60 -55.87 -18.69
CA SER A 553 -11.92 -55.41 -19.14
C SER A 553 -12.08 -55.46 -20.67
N SER A 554 -10.98 -55.30 -21.41
CA SER A 554 -10.93 -55.32 -22.88
C SER A 554 -10.84 -56.74 -23.46
N ASP A 555 -10.29 -57.72 -22.72
CA ASP A 555 -10.20 -59.12 -23.17
C ASP A 555 -11.52 -59.92 -23.02
N ASN A 556 -12.57 -59.33 -22.42
CA ASN A 556 -13.91 -59.91 -22.31
C ASN A 556 -14.89 -59.42 -23.40
N GLY A 557 -14.41 -58.63 -24.37
CA GLY A 557 -15.22 -58.04 -25.45
C GLY A 557 -15.21 -58.79 -26.79
N ASP A 558 -14.29 -59.72 -27.01
CA ASP A 558 -14.21 -60.55 -28.22
C ASP A 558 -14.28 -62.04 -27.85
N SER A 559 -15.49 -62.55 -27.61
CA SER A 559 -15.86 -63.98 -27.68
C SER A 559 -17.36 -64.19 -27.90
#